data_AF-A0A0F2TFB8-F1
#
_entry.id   AF-A0A0F2TFB8-F1
#
_cell.length_a   1.000
_cell.length_b   1.000
_cell.length_c   1.000
_cell.angle_alpha   90.00
_cell.angle_beta   90.00
_cell.angle_gamma   90.00
#
_symmetry.space_group_name_H-M   'P 1'
#
loop_
_entity.id
_entity.type
_entity.pdbx_description
1 polymer ?
#
loop_
_entity_poly.entity_id
_entity_poly.type
_entity_poly.pdbx_seq_one_letter_code
_entity_poly.pdbx_strand_id
1 'polypeptide(L)'
;MADPDLALELKVNPAELDGCGQSAQHIGGLIPGETSKLTDPCNQAAGTLKGWRTATAVHDCGANWKTLLDKLAGDMSDVGTRLATSAGYYRQVEKDVHGHFKGQGSGAVTPDEPDPFGTVLTPAGGKAQ
;
A
#
# COMPACT_ATOMS: atom_id res chain seq x y z
N MET A 1 -33.24 -7.32 -11.03
CA MET A 1 -32.92 -7.62 -9.62
C MET A 1 -31.44 -7.94 -9.61
N ALA A 2 -30.61 -7.00 -9.18
CA ALA A 2 -29.15 -7.18 -9.17
C ALA A 2 -28.79 -8.08 -8.00
N ASP A 3 -27.96 -9.11 -8.24
CA ASP A 3 -27.50 -10.02 -7.19
C ASP A 3 -26.70 -9.23 -6.12
N PRO A 4 -27.11 -9.27 -4.84
CA PRO A 4 -26.41 -8.60 -3.76
C PRO A 4 -25.07 -9.27 -3.39
N ASP A 5 -24.77 -10.44 -3.96
CA ASP A 5 -23.59 -11.27 -3.66
C ASP A 5 -22.33 -10.93 -4.50
N LEU A 6 -22.42 -9.96 -5.42
CA LEU A 6 -21.25 -9.43 -6.14
C LEU A 6 -20.61 -8.22 -5.45
N ALA A 7 -21.18 -7.76 -4.33
CA ALA A 7 -20.44 -6.96 -3.37
C ALA A 7 -19.47 -7.90 -2.62
N LEU A 8 -18.44 -8.39 -3.33
CA LEU A 8 -17.22 -8.86 -2.71
C LEU A 8 -16.82 -7.79 -1.69
N GLU A 9 -17.02 -8.08 -0.40
CA GLU A 9 -16.66 -7.20 0.69
C GLU A 9 -15.15 -7.00 0.59
N LEU A 10 -14.76 -5.88 -0.02
CA LEU A 10 -13.39 -5.60 -0.41
C LEU A 10 -12.64 -5.22 0.87
N LYS A 11 -12.25 -6.25 1.63
CA LYS A 11 -11.56 -6.11 2.90
C LYS A 11 -10.07 -5.93 2.64
N VAL A 12 -9.61 -4.69 2.74
CA VAL A 12 -8.20 -4.35 2.60
C VAL A 12 -7.48 -4.54 3.94
N ASN A 13 -6.33 -5.21 3.93
CA ASN A 13 -5.42 -5.28 5.07
C ASN A 13 -4.30 -4.23 4.91
N PRO A 14 -4.28 -3.14 5.69
CA PRO A 14 -3.26 -2.10 5.57
C PRO A 14 -1.83 -2.60 5.85
N ALA A 15 -1.67 -3.62 6.69
CA ALA A 15 -0.36 -4.20 6.97
C ALA A 15 0.23 -4.95 5.77
N GLU A 16 -0.61 -5.65 5.00
CA GLU A 16 -0.19 -6.32 3.77
C GLU A 16 0.15 -5.30 2.68
N LEU A 17 -0.63 -4.23 2.54
CA LEU A 17 -0.32 -3.16 1.60
C LEU A 17 1.05 -2.50 1.91
N ASP A 18 1.33 -2.22 3.18
CA ASP A 18 2.63 -1.71 3.59
C ASP A 18 3.76 -2.72 3.31
N GLY A 19 3.56 -3.99 3.64
CA GLY A 19 4.56 -5.04 3.39
C GLY A 19 4.87 -5.20 1.90
N CYS A 20 3.84 -5.18 1.04
CA CYS A 20 4.00 -5.15 -0.41
C CYS A 20 4.70 -3.87 -0.87
N GLY A 21 4.34 -2.71 -0.29
CA GLY A 21 4.96 -1.43 -0.61
C GLY A 21 6.46 -1.40 -0.31
N GLN A 22 6.85 -1.87 0.88
CA GLN A 22 8.24 -2.01 1.30
C GLN A 22 9.01 -2.99 0.41
N SER A 23 8.39 -4.11 0.06
CA SER A 23 9.02 -5.10 -0.83
C SER A 23 9.26 -4.53 -2.23
N ALA A 24 8.29 -3.79 -2.78
CA ALA A 24 8.43 -3.14 -4.07
C ALA A 24 9.54 -2.07 -4.06
N GLN A 25 9.60 -1.24 -3.02
CA GLN A 25 10.67 -0.25 -2.84
C GLN A 25 12.04 -0.92 -2.68
N HIS A 26 12.12 -2.00 -1.91
CA HIS A 26 13.36 -2.74 -1.70
C HIS A 26 13.89 -3.31 -3.03
N ILE A 27 13.06 -4.06 -3.75
CA ILE A 27 13.45 -4.62 -5.05
C ILE A 27 13.79 -3.50 -6.05
N GLY A 28 12.97 -2.45 -6.12
CA GLY A 28 13.24 -1.26 -6.92
C GLY A 28 14.61 -0.64 -6.64
N GLY A 29 15.00 -0.56 -5.36
CA GLY A 29 16.31 -0.06 -4.93
C GLY A 29 17.50 -0.95 -5.29
N LEU A 30 17.29 -2.27 -5.49
CA LEU A 30 18.35 -3.19 -5.91
C LEU A 30 18.62 -3.15 -7.42
N ILE A 31 17.59 -2.88 -8.24
CA ILE A 31 17.66 -2.96 -9.70
C ILE A 31 18.80 -2.11 -10.30
N PRO A 32 19.03 -0.83 -9.92
CA PRO A 32 20.12 -0.04 -10.49
C PRO A 32 21.51 -0.67 -10.28
N GLY A 33 21.73 -1.30 -9.12
CA GLY A 33 23.00 -1.97 -8.79
C GLY A 33 23.21 -3.28 -9.54
N GLU A 34 22.14 -4.03 -9.85
CA GLU A 34 22.24 -5.21 -10.72
C GLU A 34 22.35 -4.81 -12.20
N THR A 35 21.77 -3.67 -12.58
CA THR A 35 21.83 -3.13 -13.95
C THR A 35 23.24 -2.73 -14.35
N SER A 36 24.03 -2.14 -13.45
CA SER A 36 25.43 -1.80 -13.74
C SER A 36 26.28 -3.02 -14.04
N LYS A 37 26.03 -4.15 -13.35
CA LYS A 37 26.72 -5.43 -13.61
C LYS A 37 26.46 -5.99 -15.01
N LEU A 38 25.38 -5.57 -15.66
CA LEU A 38 25.09 -5.89 -17.07
C LEU A 38 25.77 -4.89 -18.01
N THR A 39 25.67 -3.58 -17.74
CA THR A 39 26.16 -2.56 -18.67
C THR A 39 27.66 -2.43 -18.72
N ASP A 40 28.35 -2.65 -17.61
CA ASP A 40 29.80 -2.49 -17.54
C ASP A 40 30.53 -3.50 -18.44
N PRO A 41 30.18 -4.80 -18.43
CA PRO A 41 30.72 -5.76 -19.40
C PRO A 41 30.37 -5.43 -20.86
N CYS A 42 29.16 -4.92 -21.13
CA CYS A 42 28.77 -4.51 -22.48
C CYS A 42 29.64 -3.34 -22.98
N ASN A 43 29.89 -2.34 -22.13
CA ASN A 43 30.75 -1.22 -22.44
C ASN A 43 32.20 -1.65 -22.65
N GLN A 44 32.71 -2.55 -21.80
CA GLN A 44 34.05 -3.11 -21.94
C GLN A 44 34.20 -3.89 -23.25
N ALA A 45 33.25 -4.76 -23.58
CA ALA A 45 33.26 -5.53 -24.83
C ALA A 45 33.15 -4.63 -26.06
N ALA A 46 32.31 -3.58 -26.02
CA ALA A 46 32.24 -2.61 -27.10
C ALA A 46 33.57 -1.87 -27.30
N GLY A 47 34.28 -1.55 -26.21
CA GLY A 47 35.60 -0.92 -26.25
C GLY A 47 36.67 -1.80 -26.93
N THR A 48 36.66 -3.12 -26.71
CA THR A 48 37.61 -4.05 -27.34
C THR A 48 37.29 -4.33 -28.80
N LEU A 49 36.04 -4.11 -29.23
CA LEU A 49 35.55 -4.34 -30.59
C LEU A 49 35.60 -3.08 -31.47
N LYS A 50 36.32 -2.03 -31.08
CA LYS A 50 36.32 -0.74 -31.80
C LYS A 50 36.60 -0.91 -33.30
N GLY A 51 35.74 -0.29 -34.12
CA GLY A 51 35.78 -0.40 -35.59
C GLY A 51 34.94 -1.53 -36.18
N TRP A 52 34.45 -2.44 -35.34
CA TRP A 52 33.51 -3.48 -35.75
C TRP A 52 32.07 -3.02 -35.54
N ARG A 53 31.16 -3.37 -36.45
CA ARG A 53 29.72 -3.11 -36.30
C ARG A 53 29.14 -3.70 -35.01
N THR A 54 29.73 -4.79 -34.52
CA THR A 54 29.32 -5.47 -33.29
C THR A 54 29.59 -4.63 -32.03
N ALA A 55 30.57 -3.70 -32.05
CA ALA A 55 30.83 -2.82 -30.91
C ALA A 55 29.61 -1.96 -30.56
N THR A 56 29.07 -1.26 -31.56
CA THR A 56 27.87 -0.44 -31.40
C THR A 56 26.68 -1.28 -30.98
N ALA A 57 26.47 -2.44 -31.61
CA ALA A 57 25.35 -3.32 -31.26
C ALA A 57 25.38 -3.80 -29.80
N VAL A 58 26.55 -4.18 -29.28
CA VAL A 58 26.70 -4.64 -27.89
C VAL A 58 26.54 -3.48 -26.90
N HIS A 59 27.11 -2.32 -27.21
CA HIS A 59 26.93 -1.10 -26.42
C HIS A 59 25.46 -0.72 -26.31
N ASP A 60 24.77 -0.60 -27.46
CA ASP A 60 23.38 -0.15 -27.50
C ASP A 60 22.44 -1.16 -26.86
N CYS A 61 22.72 -2.46 -26.98
CA CYS A 61 21.99 -3.50 -26.26
C CYS A 61 22.09 -3.30 -24.74
N GLY A 62 23.30 -3.09 -24.21
CA GLY A 62 23.51 -2.81 -22.78
C GLY A 62 22.80 -1.53 -22.32
N ALA A 63 22.90 -0.45 -23.12
CA ALA A 63 22.24 0.81 -22.82
C ALA A 63 20.71 0.69 -22.79
N ASN A 64 20.13 -0.02 -23.77
CA ASN A 64 18.67 -0.22 -23.84
C ASN A 64 18.15 -1.04 -22.66
N TRP A 65 18.86 -2.12 -22.28
CA TRP A 65 18.52 -2.89 -21.09
C TRP A 65 18.57 -2.02 -19.84
N LYS A 66 19.59 -1.17 -19.71
CA LYS A 66 19.67 -0.22 -18.60
C LYS A 66 18.49 0.73 -18.55
N THR A 67 18.10 1.32 -19.67
CA THR A 67 16.93 2.20 -19.72
C THR A 67 15.66 1.49 -19.25
N LEU A 68 15.44 0.24 -19.68
CA LEU A 68 14.26 -0.53 -19.28
C LEU A 68 14.28 -0.89 -17.78
N LEU A 69 15.44 -1.29 -17.25
CA LEU A 69 15.60 -1.67 -15.85
C LEU A 69 15.53 -0.46 -14.91
N ASP A 70 16.17 0.67 -15.26
CA ASP A 70 16.07 1.92 -14.50
C ASP A 70 14.60 2.40 -14.45
N LYS A 71 13.86 2.26 -15.55
CA LYS A 71 12.42 2.56 -15.57
C LYS A 71 11.64 1.62 -14.64
N LEU A 72 11.89 0.32 -14.71
CA LEU A 72 11.25 -0.66 -13.83
C LEU A 72 11.52 -0.34 -12.35
N ALA A 73 12.76 0.05 -12.00
CA ALA A 73 13.11 0.49 -10.65
C ALA A 73 12.25 1.67 -10.19
N GLY A 74 12.08 2.67 -11.05
CA GLY A 74 11.18 3.81 -10.82
C GLY A 74 9.72 3.37 -10.63
N ASP A 75 9.20 2.57 -11.54
CA ASP A 75 7.81 2.08 -11.49
C ASP A 75 7.54 1.28 -10.18
N MET A 76 8.49 0.45 -9.74
CA MET A 76 8.38 -0.30 -8.49
C MET A 76 8.40 0.61 -7.25
N SER A 77 9.25 1.64 -7.24
CA SER A 77 9.28 2.65 -6.17
C SER A 77 7.97 3.44 -6.09
N ASP A 78 7.43 3.83 -7.24
CA ASP A 78 6.17 4.56 -7.36
C ASP A 78 4.98 3.72 -6.86
N VAL A 79 4.89 2.47 -7.32
CA VAL A 79 3.87 1.53 -6.85
C VAL A 79 4.01 1.30 -5.34
N GLY A 80 5.24 1.10 -4.85
CA GLY A 80 5.46 0.89 -3.43
C GLY A 80 5.02 2.07 -2.57
N THR A 81 5.29 3.29 -3.03
CA THR A 81 4.83 4.52 -2.38
C THR A 81 3.30 4.62 -2.39
N ARG A 82 2.63 4.26 -3.48
CA ARG A 82 1.16 4.27 -3.56
C ARG A 82 0.52 3.26 -2.62
N LEU A 83 1.11 2.07 -2.48
CA LEU A 83 0.64 1.04 -1.56
C LEU A 83 0.75 1.49 -0.10
N ALA A 84 1.92 2.03 0.30
CA ALA A 84 2.13 2.57 1.64
C ALA A 84 1.19 3.75 1.94
N THR A 85 1.01 4.64 0.96
CA THR A 85 0.06 5.75 1.07
C THR A 85 -1.37 5.24 1.28
N SER A 86 -1.78 4.23 0.50
CA SER A 86 -3.10 3.61 0.63
C SER A 86 -3.33 2.98 2.00
N ALA A 87 -2.34 2.25 2.52
CA ALA A 87 -2.37 1.70 3.87
C ALA A 87 -2.52 2.80 4.94
N GLY A 88 -1.80 3.91 4.78
CA GLY A 88 -1.93 5.10 5.62
C GLY A 88 -3.36 5.66 5.62
N TYR A 89 -3.98 5.79 4.44
CA TYR A 89 -5.35 6.25 4.32
C TYR A 89 -6.36 5.34 5.02
N TYR A 90 -6.26 4.02 4.85
CA TYR A 90 -7.16 3.08 5.53
C TYR A 90 -7.09 3.23 7.05
N ARG A 91 -5.88 3.29 7.63
CA ARG A 91 -5.70 3.47 9.07
C ARG A 91 -6.23 4.81 9.57
N GLN A 92 -6.10 5.87 8.77
CA GLN A 92 -6.61 7.19 9.14
C GLN A 92 -8.13 7.18 9.19
N VAL A 93 -8.78 6.64 8.16
CA VAL A 93 -10.25 6.51 8.11
C VAL A 93 -10.77 5.67 9.27
N GLU A 94 -10.13 4.54 9.58
CA GLU A 94 -10.50 3.71 10.73
C GLU A 94 -10.44 4.48 12.06
N LYS A 95 -9.38 5.27 12.28
CA LYS A 95 -9.24 6.11 13.48
C LYS A 95 -10.31 7.19 13.55
N ASP A 96 -10.61 7.85 12.44
CA ASP A 96 -11.60 8.92 12.36
C ASP A 96 -13.01 8.39 12.66
N VAL A 97 -13.36 7.24 12.07
CA VAL A 97 -14.63 6.54 12.34
C VAL A 97 -14.72 6.12 13.81
N HIS A 98 -13.67 5.51 14.35
CA HIS A 98 -13.64 5.11 15.76
C HIS A 98 -13.78 6.32 16.71
N GLY A 99 -13.12 7.43 16.40
CA GLY A 99 -13.25 8.69 17.13
C GLY A 99 -14.67 9.27 17.08
N HIS A 100 -15.30 9.23 15.91
CA HIS A 100 -16.68 9.68 15.73
C HIS A 100 -17.67 8.86 16.57
N PHE A 101 -17.55 7.53 16.57
CA PHE A 101 -18.39 6.67 17.40
C PHE A 101 -18.18 6.88 18.90
N LYS A 102 -16.94 7.11 19.34
CA LYS A 102 -16.65 7.43 20.74
C LYS A 102 -17.22 8.80 21.16
N GLY A 103 -17.19 9.78 20.26
CA GLY A 103 -17.80 11.09 20.45
C GLY A 103 -19.32 11.05 20.53
N GLN A 104 -19.98 10.27 19.66
CA GLN A 104 -21.43 10.07 19.68
C GLN A 104 -21.92 9.23 20.87
N GLY A 105 -21.12 8.28 21.36
CA GLY A 105 -21.44 7.47 22.54
C GLY A 105 -21.26 8.19 23.89
N SER A 106 -20.76 9.42 23.90
CA SER A 106 -20.57 10.22 25.13
C SER A 106 -21.73 11.19 25.41
N GLY A 107 -22.78 11.18 24.60
CA GLY A 107 -24.05 11.80 24.96
C GLY A 107 -24.72 10.97 26.04
N ALA A 108 -24.51 11.32 27.31
CA ALA A 108 -25.40 10.87 28.36
C ALA A 108 -26.83 11.26 27.93
N VAL A 109 -27.72 10.27 27.82
CA VAL A 109 -29.16 10.54 27.70
C VAL A 109 -29.54 11.33 28.95
N THR A 110 -29.64 12.65 28.84
CA THR A 110 -30.33 13.47 29.82
C THR A 110 -31.82 13.15 29.65
N PRO A 111 -32.46 12.47 30.62
CA PRO A 111 -33.87 12.18 30.53
C PRO A 111 -34.61 13.44 30.96
N ASP A 112 -34.91 14.31 30.00
CA ASP A 112 -35.78 15.48 30.21
C ASP A 112 -37.10 15.35 29.44
N GLU A 113 -37.31 14.22 28.76
CA GLU A 113 -38.58 13.90 28.10
C GLU A 113 -39.30 12.80 28.90
N PRO A 114 -40.57 13.03 29.32
CA PRO A 114 -41.34 12.01 30.02
C PRO A 114 -41.50 10.81 29.10
N ASP A 115 -40.98 9.66 29.52
CA ASP A 115 -40.98 8.41 28.76
C ASP A 115 -42.42 8.03 28.34
N PRO A 116 -42.77 8.12 27.04
CA PRO A 116 -44.12 7.83 26.56
C PRO A 116 -44.48 6.34 26.65
N PHE A 117 -43.52 5.48 26.97
CA PHE A 117 -43.69 4.03 27.05
C PHE A 117 -43.52 3.46 28.47
N GLY A 118 -43.21 4.28 29.47
CA GLY A 118 -43.16 3.86 30.88
C GLY A 118 -42.11 2.78 31.18
N THR A 119 -40.97 2.86 30.51
CA THR A 119 -39.87 1.88 30.58
C THR A 119 -39.16 1.97 31.93
N VAL A 120 -39.42 0.99 32.81
CA VAL A 120 -38.69 0.85 34.07
C VAL A 120 -37.35 0.18 33.80
N LEU A 121 -36.26 0.94 33.84
CA LEU A 121 -34.90 0.37 33.86
C LEU A 121 -34.66 -0.27 35.23
N THR A 122 -34.67 -1.59 35.28
CA THR A 122 -34.33 -2.32 36.50
C THR A 122 -32.80 -2.52 36.56
N PRO A 123 -32.09 -2.09 37.61
CA PRO A 123 -30.66 -2.33 37.73
C PRO A 123 -30.37 -3.84 37.76
N ALA A 124 -29.38 -4.29 37.00
CA ALA A 124 -28.90 -5.67 37.07
C ALA A 124 -28.47 -5.98 38.51
N GLY A 125 -29.17 -6.95 39.12
CA GLY A 125 -29.19 -7.17 40.55
C GLY A 125 -27.80 -7.30 41.20
N GLY A 126 -27.56 -6.45 42.19
CA GLY A 126 -26.63 -6.76 43.26
C GLY A 126 -27.15 -7.92 44.10
N LYS A 127 -26.32 -8.94 44.29
CA LYS A 127 -26.45 -9.90 45.38
C LYS A 127 -25.17 -9.81 46.20
N ALA A 128 -25.27 -9.10 47.32
CA ALA A 128 -24.40 -9.32 48.46
C ALA A 128 -24.96 -10.52 49.23
N GLN A 129 -24.15 -11.55 49.42
CA GLN A 129 -24.13 -12.37 50.63
C GLN A 129 -22.74 -12.97 50.81
#